data_AF-A0A8E0NAR2-F1
#
_entry.id   AF-A0A8E0NAR2-F1
#
_cell.length_a   1.000
_cell.length_b   1.000
_cell.length_c   1.000
_cell.angle_alpha   90.00
_cell.angle_beta   90.00
_cell.angle_gamma   90.00
#
_symmetry.space_group_name_H-M   'P 1'
#
loop_
_entity.id
_entity.type
_entity.pdbx_description
1 polymer ?
#
loop_
_entity_poly.entity_id
_entity_poly.type
_entity_poly.pdbx_seq_one_letter_code
_entity_poly.pdbx_strand_id
1 'polypeptide(L)'
;MDMADIATSATVVILLAAVLAAWLRERRRTRTLLGVLHAEARGLCAEAAGLAEALARRQADGVPIDQLFLDMHALSEPQTWPGLVSSSGLMPRDILGRAVELHGHLALARARLAGLRSGPRDRAGAGLLVTTLLHAANGGEGLLCEIEARLGWPHRGEPHMPSATALVTAMEDDTPEVFDRAYWSDPV
;
A
#
# COMPACT_ATOMS: atom_id res chain seq x y z
N MET A 1 5.27 60.52 5.84
CA MET A 1 5.57 59.08 5.77
C MET A 1 7.07 58.97 5.76
N ASP A 2 7.65 58.50 6.87
CA ASP A 2 9.09 58.53 7.07
C ASP A 2 9.78 57.48 6.19
N MET A 3 11.00 57.76 5.72
CA MET A 3 11.81 56.79 4.95
C MET A 3 12.01 55.46 5.72
N ALA A 4 11.99 55.52 7.06
CA ALA A 4 12.03 54.36 7.94
C ALA A 4 10.76 53.49 7.86
N ASP A 5 9.57 54.09 7.69
CA ASP A 5 8.31 53.35 7.53
C ASP A 5 8.26 52.60 6.20
N ILE A 6 8.82 53.21 5.14
CA ILE A 6 8.88 52.62 3.80
C ILE A 6 9.84 51.42 3.79
N ALA A 7 11.02 51.56 4.42
CA ALA A 7 12.00 50.47 4.53
C ALA A 7 11.47 49.30 5.37
N THR A 8 10.75 49.58 6.46
CA THR A 8 10.14 48.56 7.32
C THR A 8 9.02 47.82 6.58
N SER A 9 8.16 48.55 5.85
CA SER A 9 7.09 47.98 5.03
C SER A 9 7.64 47.10 3.90
N ALA A 10 8.70 47.54 3.21
CA ALA A 10 9.35 46.76 2.17
C ALA A 10 9.96 45.46 2.72
N THR A 11 10.58 45.51 3.90
CA THR A 11 11.16 44.32 4.55
C THR A 11 10.09 43.30 4.93
N VAL A 12 8.96 43.74 5.48
CA VAL A 12 7.82 42.86 5.81
C VAL A 12 7.26 42.19 4.56
N VAL A 13 7.09 42.93 3.46
CA VAL A 13 6.60 42.37 2.18
C VAL A 13 7.57 41.32 1.63
N ILE A 14 8.88 41.58 1.68
CA ILE A 14 9.90 40.61 1.23
C ILE A 14 9.87 39.34 2.09
N LEU A 15 9.75 39.48 3.41
CA LEU A 15 9.66 38.33 4.32
C LEU A 15 8.40 37.50 4.06
N LEU A 16 7.25 38.15 3.89
CA LEU A 16 5.99 37.47 3.56
C LEU A 16 6.08 36.73 2.22
N ALA A 17 6.67 37.36 1.21
CA ALA A 17 6.89 36.73 -0.09
C ALA A 17 7.82 35.50 0.01
N ALA A 18 8.89 35.59 0.81
CA ALA A 18 9.81 34.48 1.05
C ALA A 18 9.13 33.31 1.78
N VAL A 19 8.32 33.60 2.80
CA VAL A 19 7.52 32.60 3.53
C VAL A 19 6.52 31.93 2.60
N LEU A 20 5.78 32.70 1.79
CA LEU A 20 4.84 32.16 0.82
C LEU A 20 5.53 31.27 -0.22
N ALA A 21 6.69 31.70 -0.74
CA ALA A 21 7.47 30.93 -1.69
C ALA A 21 8.02 29.62 -1.08
N ALA A 22 8.44 29.64 0.18
CA ALA A 22 8.83 28.42 0.90
C ALA A 22 7.63 27.47 1.08
N TRP A 23 6.49 27.99 1.51
CA TRP A 23 5.25 27.22 1.68
C TRP A 23 4.77 26.59 0.36
N LEU A 24 4.79 27.34 -0.75
CA LEU A 24 4.43 26.81 -2.07
C LEU A 24 5.38 25.72 -2.55
N ARG A 25 6.69 25.85 -2.29
CA ARG A 25 7.68 24.81 -2.61
C ARG A 25 7.42 23.53 -1.82
N GLU A 26 7.14 23.67 -0.52
CA GLU A 26 6.82 22.53 0.33
C GLU A 26 5.55 21.82 -0.13
N ARG A 27 4.49 22.58 -0.40
CA ARG A 27 3.23 22.03 -0.90
C ARG A 27 3.40 21.30 -2.23
N ARG A 28 4.25 21.83 -3.14
CA ARG A 28 4.58 21.13 -4.40
C ARG A 28 5.33 19.83 -4.14
N ARG A 29 6.32 19.83 -3.25
CA ARG A 29 7.08 18.62 -2.87
C ARG A 29 6.16 17.55 -2.30
N THR A 30 5.33 17.88 -1.30
CA THR A 30 4.36 16.92 -0.75
C THR A 30 3.45 16.37 -1.83
N ARG A 31 2.90 17.21 -2.72
CA ARG A 31 2.05 16.72 -3.82
C ARG A 31 2.80 15.77 -4.77
N THR A 32 4.05 16.07 -5.11
CA THR A 32 4.88 15.17 -5.93
C THR A 32 5.12 13.85 -5.21
N LEU A 33 5.48 13.87 -3.92
CA LEU A 33 5.71 12.65 -3.15
C LEU A 33 4.44 11.79 -3.05
N LEU A 34 3.28 12.41 -2.79
CA LEU A 34 2.00 11.72 -2.78
C LEU A 34 1.68 11.11 -4.16
N GLY A 35 1.98 11.81 -5.25
CA GLY A 35 1.77 11.29 -6.60
C GLY A 35 2.65 10.08 -6.94
N VAL A 36 3.92 10.10 -6.51
CA VAL A 36 4.83 8.95 -6.70
C VAL A 36 4.38 7.77 -5.84
N LEU A 37 4.06 8.00 -4.56
CA LEU A 37 3.54 6.97 -3.66
C LEU A 37 2.25 6.35 -4.21
N HIS A 38 1.33 7.15 -4.74
CA HIS A 38 0.08 6.67 -5.35
C HIS A 38 0.35 5.74 -6.53
N ALA A 39 1.25 6.12 -7.44
CA ALA A 39 1.58 5.30 -8.61
C ALA A 39 2.20 3.96 -8.20
N GLU A 40 3.13 3.97 -7.24
CA GLU A 40 3.75 2.76 -6.70
C GLU A 40 2.73 1.88 -5.97
N ALA A 41 1.97 2.45 -5.03
CA ALA A 41 0.94 1.73 -4.28
C ALA A 41 -0.08 1.08 -5.22
N ARG A 42 -0.53 1.79 -6.26
CA ARG A 42 -1.48 1.25 -7.24
C ARG A 42 -0.94 0.02 -7.96
N GLY A 43 0.32 0.07 -8.41
CA GLY A 43 0.96 -1.08 -9.06
C GLY A 43 1.04 -2.28 -8.13
N LEU A 44 1.51 -2.06 -6.90
CA LEU A 44 1.65 -3.11 -5.89
C LEU A 44 0.31 -3.72 -5.46
N CYS A 45 -0.74 -2.90 -5.30
CA CYS A 45 -2.09 -3.40 -5.02
C CYS A 45 -2.62 -4.27 -6.16
N ALA A 46 -2.40 -3.87 -7.41
CA ALA A 46 -2.85 -4.64 -8.56
C ALA A 46 -2.12 -5.99 -8.67
N GLU A 47 -0.82 -6.02 -8.39
CA GLU A 47 -0.06 -7.28 -8.31
C GLU A 47 -0.56 -8.18 -7.18
N ALA A 48 -0.79 -7.63 -6.00
CA ALA A 48 -1.29 -8.37 -4.86
C ALA A 48 -2.68 -8.97 -5.12
N ALA A 49 -3.60 -8.16 -5.64
CA ALA A 49 -4.95 -8.58 -6.02
C ALA A 49 -4.92 -9.65 -7.12
N GLY A 50 -4.10 -9.46 -8.16
CA GLY A 50 -3.95 -10.42 -9.25
C GLY A 50 -3.40 -11.77 -8.77
N LEU A 51 -2.43 -11.77 -7.85
CA LEU A 51 -1.91 -13.00 -7.26
C LEU A 51 -2.95 -13.69 -6.37
N ALA A 52 -3.68 -12.92 -5.55
CA ALA A 52 -4.74 -13.45 -4.72
C ALA A 52 -5.82 -14.12 -5.58
N GLU A 53 -6.23 -13.47 -6.67
CA GLU A 53 -7.21 -14.00 -7.61
C GLU A 53 -6.70 -15.26 -8.33
N ALA A 54 -5.42 -15.30 -8.74
CA ALA A 54 -4.85 -16.47 -9.38
C ALA A 54 -4.81 -17.69 -8.45
N LEU A 55 -4.45 -17.48 -7.18
CA LEU A 55 -4.49 -18.50 -6.13
C LEU A 55 -5.93 -18.97 -5.88
N ALA A 56 -6.86 -18.02 -5.77
CA ALA A 56 -8.28 -18.24 -5.58
C ALA A 56 -8.87 -19.17 -6.65
N ARG A 57 -8.63 -18.85 -7.92
CA ARG A 57 -9.13 -19.65 -9.05
C ARG A 57 -8.56 -21.06 -9.06
N ARG A 58 -7.24 -21.23 -8.85
CA ARG A 58 -6.63 -22.57 -8.81
C ARG A 58 -7.19 -23.41 -7.69
N GLN A 59 -7.45 -22.83 -6.52
CA GLN A 59 -8.05 -23.54 -5.41
C GLN A 59 -9.48 -23.98 -5.72
N ALA A 60 -10.30 -23.10 -6.30
CA ALA A 60 -11.66 -23.44 -6.74
C ALA A 60 -11.67 -24.56 -7.79
N ASP A 61 -10.71 -24.54 -8.72
CA ASP A 61 -10.56 -25.54 -9.78
C ASP A 61 -9.89 -26.84 -9.28
N GLY A 62 -9.47 -26.91 -8.02
CA GLY A 62 -8.74 -28.06 -7.45
C GLY A 62 -7.35 -28.26 -8.04
N VAL A 63 -6.81 -27.25 -8.73
CA VAL A 63 -5.50 -27.31 -9.37
C VAL A 63 -4.40 -27.07 -8.32
N PRO A 64 -3.40 -27.95 -8.20
CA PRO A 64 -2.34 -27.79 -7.20
C PRO A 64 -1.51 -26.53 -7.43
N ILE A 65 -0.97 -25.97 -6.36
CA ILE A 65 0.02 -24.88 -6.43
C ILE A 65 1.38 -25.54 -6.67
N ASP A 66 1.83 -25.49 -7.93
CA ASP A 66 3.10 -26.06 -8.37
C ASP A 66 4.21 -24.99 -8.45
N GLN A 67 5.44 -25.44 -8.71
CA GLN A 67 6.59 -24.53 -8.80
C GLN A 67 6.44 -23.55 -9.98
N LEU A 68 5.90 -24.01 -11.12
CA LEU A 68 5.75 -23.18 -12.30
C LEU A 68 4.84 -21.98 -12.02
N PHE A 69 3.71 -22.22 -11.34
CA PHE A 69 2.83 -21.16 -10.88
C PHE A 69 3.57 -20.16 -9.98
N LEU A 70 4.31 -20.66 -9.00
CA LEU A 70 5.05 -19.82 -8.06
C LEU A 70 6.20 -19.04 -8.72
N ASP A 71 6.80 -19.55 -9.80
CA ASP A 71 7.87 -18.89 -10.54
C ASP A 71 7.31 -17.82 -11.49
N MET A 72 6.13 -18.05 -12.06
CA MET A 72 5.42 -17.06 -12.89
C MET A 72 4.87 -15.89 -12.08
N HIS A 73 4.79 -16.01 -10.76
CA HIS A 73 4.18 -15.00 -9.89
C HIS A 73 5.22 -14.46 -8.92
N ALA A 74 5.52 -13.18 -9.04
CA ALA A 74 6.41 -12.45 -8.15
C ALA A 74 5.73 -11.14 -7.74
N LEU A 75 5.90 -10.78 -6.48
CA LEU A 75 5.51 -9.45 -5.98
C LEU A 75 6.71 -8.53 -6.07
N SER A 76 6.52 -7.39 -6.71
CA SER A 76 7.54 -6.36 -6.84
C SER A 76 7.95 -5.80 -5.48
N GLU A 77 9.22 -5.41 -5.36
CA GLU A 77 9.69 -4.66 -4.20
C GLU A 77 9.34 -3.18 -4.35
N PRO A 78 8.94 -2.51 -3.26
CA PRO A 78 8.71 -1.08 -3.30
C PRO A 78 10.03 -0.34 -3.53
N GLN A 79 10.07 0.52 -4.55
CA GLN A 79 11.27 1.24 -4.99
C GLN A 79 11.37 2.60 -4.29
N THR A 80 10.23 3.23 -4.07
CA THR A 80 10.12 4.61 -3.59
C THR A 80 10.01 4.65 -2.08
N TRP A 81 9.32 3.67 -1.48
CA TRP A 81 9.09 3.60 -0.04
C TRP A 81 10.33 3.87 0.85
N PRO A 82 11.51 3.25 0.64
CA PRO A 82 12.67 3.52 1.49
C PRO A 82 13.10 5.00 1.45
N GLY A 83 13.00 5.63 0.27
CA GLY A 83 13.27 7.05 0.09
C GLY A 83 12.20 7.95 0.74
N LEU A 84 10.94 7.53 0.71
CA LEU A 84 9.84 8.28 1.33
C LEU A 84 9.92 8.31 2.86
N VAL A 85 10.39 7.23 3.50
CA VAL A 85 10.62 7.18 4.95
C VAL A 85 11.60 8.28 5.40
N SER A 86 12.66 8.50 4.62
CA SER A 86 13.62 9.60 4.88
C SER A 86 13.01 10.99 4.73
N SER A 87 11.89 11.10 4.00
CA SER A 87 11.14 12.33 3.75
C SER A 87 9.90 12.47 4.65
N SER A 88 9.80 11.69 5.74
CA SER A 88 8.60 11.57 6.59
C SER A 88 8.06 12.91 7.13
N GLY A 89 8.90 13.93 7.29
CA GLY A 89 8.46 15.29 7.68
C GLY A 89 7.54 15.98 6.66
N LEU A 90 7.51 15.49 5.41
CA LEU A 90 6.68 16.03 4.32
C LEU A 90 5.35 15.29 4.14
N MET A 91 5.19 14.14 4.79
CA MET A 91 4.04 13.25 4.61
C MET A 91 3.03 13.41 5.76
N PRO A 92 1.73 13.45 5.46
CA PRO A 92 0.70 13.32 6.48
C PRO A 92 0.84 11.99 7.24
N ARG A 93 0.60 12.01 8.55
CA ARG A 93 0.80 10.86 9.44
C ARG A 93 -0.08 9.66 9.08
N ASP A 94 -1.32 9.92 8.66
CA ASP A 94 -2.27 8.89 8.22
C ASP A 94 -1.81 8.22 6.93
N ILE A 95 -1.36 9.01 5.94
CA ILE A 95 -0.73 8.48 4.72
C ILE A 95 0.49 7.61 5.05
N LEU A 96 1.33 8.05 5.99
CA LEU A 96 2.49 7.28 6.40
C LEU A 96 2.11 5.96 7.07
N GLY A 97 1.11 5.97 7.96
CA GLY A 97 0.60 4.75 8.62
C GLY A 97 0.06 3.74 7.61
N ARG A 98 -0.80 4.19 6.70
CA ARG A 98 -1.36 3.36 5.62
C ARG A 98 -0.30 2.80 4.67
N ALA A 99 0.71 3.60 4.35
CA ALA A 99 1.82 3.13 3.53
C ALA A 99 2.68 2.09 4.26
N VAL A 100 2.98 2.29 5.55
CA VAL A 100 3.64 1.26 6.37
C VAL A 100 2.85 -0.05 6.37
N GLU A 101 1.53 0.01 6.57
CA GLU A 101 0.63 -1.15 6.55
C GLU A 101 0.72 -1.91 5.22
N LEU A 102 0.52 -1.21 4.08
CA LEU A 102 0.63 -1.79 2.75
C LEU A 102 1.99 -2.49 2.53
N HIS A 103 3.09 -1.78 2.80
CA HIS A 103 4.42 -2.32 2.56
C HIS A 103 4.78 -3.47 3.53
N GLY A 104 4.29 -3.42 4.76
CA GLY A 104 4.41 -4.50 5.74
C GLY A 104 3.70 -5.77 5.28
N HIS A 105 2.43 -5.65 4.85
CA HIS A 105 1.69 -6.79 4.31
C HIS A 105 2.32 -7.35 3.05
N LEU A 106 2.84 -6.51 2.13
CA LEU A 106 3.56 -6.98 0.95
C LEU A 106 4.88 -7.70 1.28
N ALA A 107 5.64 -7.21 2.26
CA ALA A 107 6.85 -7.88 2.73
C ALA A 107 6.52 -9.26 3.31
N LEU A 108 5.45 -9.35 4.09
CA LEU A 108 4.97 -10.61 4.64
C LEU A 108 4.46 -11.57 3.56
N ALA A 109 3.74 -11.06 2.55
CA ALA A 109 3.29 -11.85 1.41
C ALA A 109 4.47 -12.41 0.59
N ARG A 110 5.52 -11.59 0.37
CA ARG A 110 6.78 -12.04 -0.27
C ARG A 110 7.46 -13.15 0.53
N ALA A 111 7.53 -13.00 1.86
CA ALA A 111 8.10 -14.02 2.73
C ALA A 111 7.30 -15.34 2.68
N ARG A 112 5.96 -15.26 2.70
CA ARG A 112 5.07 -16.42 2.55
C ARG A 112 5.21 -17.10 1.20
N LEU A 113 5.30 -16.32 0.12
CA LEU A 113 5.53 -16.83 -1.24
C LEU A 113 6.90 -17.56 -1.33
N ALA A 114 7.96 -17.00 -0.73
CA ALA A 114 9.26 -17.65 -0.65
C ALA A 114 9.23 -18.94 0.19
N GLY A 115 8.45 -18.96 1.27
CA GLY A 115 8.19 -20.15 2.07
C GLY A 115 7.53 -21.27 1.26
N LEU A 116 6.51 -20.95 0.46
CA LEU A 116 5.85 -21.92 -0.43
C LEU A 116 6.77 -22.45 -1.54
N ARG A 117 7.75 -21.66 -1.99
CA ARG A 117 8.76 -22.10 -2.97
C ARG A 117 9.77 -23.09 -2.40
N SER A 118 10.12 -22.92 -1.12
CA SER A 118 11.20 -23.67 -0.47
C SER A 118 10.72 -24.81 0.44
N GLY A 119 9.44 -24.79 0.83
CA GLY A 119 8.86 -25.72 1.79
C GLY A 119 7.71 -26.57 1.21
N PRO A 120 6.98 -27.29 2.08
CA PRO A 120 5.80 -28.05 1.68
C PRO A 120 4.71 -27.11 1.14
N ARG A 121 4.21 -27.43 -0.05
CA ARG A 121 3.15 -26.68 -0.74
C ARG A 121 1.78 -27.15 -0.27
N ASP A 122 1.44 -26.81 0.96
CA ASP A 122 0.15 -27.16 1.55
C ASP A 122 -0.90 -26.04 1.34
N ARG A 123 -2.18 -26.43 1.49
CA ARG A 123 -3.30 -25.49 1.35
C ARG A 123 -3.30 -24.42 2.44
N ALA A 124 -2.79 -24.73 3.63
CA ALA A 124 -2.77 -23.79 4.75
C ALA A 124 -1.83 -22.61 4.47
N GLY A 125 -0.61 -22.87 4.00
CA GLY A 125 0.34 -21.84 3.60
C GLY A 125 -0.17 -20.99 2.43
N ALA A 126 -0.86 -21.62 1.47
CA ALA A 126 -1.52 -20.90 0.38
C ALA A 126 -2.64 -19.99 0.86
N GLY A 127 -3.48 -20.46 1.79
CA GLY A 127 -4.54 -19.66 2.41
C GLY A 127 -4.00 -18.45 3.15
N LEU A 128 -2.96 -18.64 3.97
CA LEU A 128 -2.30 -17.53 4.65
C LEU A 128 -1.73 -16.51 3.66
N LEU A 129 -1.14 -16.96 2.55
CA LEU A 129 -0.66 -16.07 1.50
C LEU A 129 -1.81 -15.26 0.90
N VAL A 130 -2.94 -15.89 0.53
CA VAL A 130 -4.13 -15.20 0.00
C VAL A 130 -4.62 -14.12 0.96
N THR A 131 -4.81 -14.46 2.25
CA THR A 131 -5.25 -13.49 3.27
C THR A 131 -4.30 -12.29 3.35
N THR A 132 -2.99 -12.54 3.30
CA THR A 132 -1.98 -11.45 3.33
C THR A 132 -2.07 -10.53 2.14
N LEU A 133 -2.26 -11.10 0.94
CA LEU A 133 -2.36 -10.34 -0.30
C LEU A 133 -3.59 -9.46 -0.29
N LEU A 134 -4.67 -9.91 0.34
CA LEU A 134 -5.89 -9.12 0.46
C LEU A 134 -5.78 -8.03 1.50
N HIS A 135 -5.08 -8.26 2.61
CA HIS A 135 -4.73 -7.16 3.51
C HIS A 135 -3.85 -6.11 2.83
N ALA A 136 -2.89 -6.53 2.01
CA ALA A 136 -2.09 -5.61 1.22
C ALA A 136 -2.96 -4.82 0.22
N ALA A 137 -3.83 -5.50 -0.54
CA ALA A 137 -4.71 -4.86 -1.52
C ALA A 137 -5.70 -3.88 -0.86
N ASN A 138 -6.40 -4.30 0.20
CA ASN A 138 -7.35 -3.47 0.96
C ASN A 138 -6.66 -2.29 1.66
N GLY A 139 -5.54 -2.54 2.34
CA GLY A 139 -4.76 -1.49 3.02
C GLY A 139 -4.22 -0.45 2.04
N GLY A 140 -3.77 -0.92 0.87
CA GLY A 140 -3.34 -0.03 -0.19
C GLY A 140 -4.48 0.70 -0.89
N GLU A 141 -5.69 0.15 -0.97
CA GLU A 141 -6.86 0.88 -1.43
C GLU A 141 -7.21 2.04 -0.49
N GLY A 142 -7.20 1.80 0.82
CA GLY A 142 -7.36 2.85 1.82
C GLY A 142 -6.33 3.98 1.64
N LEU A 143 -5.06 3.61 1.40
CA LEU A 143 -4.00 4.57 1.07
C LEU A 143 -4.32 5.36 -0.22
N LEU A 144 -4.71 4.69 -1.29
CA LEU A 144 -5.02 5.32 -2.59
C LEU A 144 -6.16 6.33 -2.45
N CYS A 145 -7.23 5.96 -1.76
CA CYS A 145 -8.38 6.83 -1.47
C CYS A 145 -7.95 8.09 -0.71
N GLU A 146 -7.13 7.94 0.34
CA GLU A 146 -6.63 9.07 1.12
C GLU A 146 -5.72 10.00 0.29
N ILE A 147 -4.88 9.45 -0.60
CA ILE A 147 -4.04 10.24 -1.49
C ILE A 147 -4.89 10.98 -2.53
N GLU A 148 -5.83 10.29 -3.17
CA GLU A 148 -6.71 10.86 -4.21
C GLU A 148 -7.57 11.99 -3.64
N ALA A 149 -8.17 11.79 -2.46
CA ALA A 149 -8.93 12.81 -1.75
C ALA A 149 -8.09 14.08 -1.47
N ARG A 150 -6.83 13.90 -1.05
CA ARG A 150 -5.90 15.01 -0.77
C ARG A 150 -5.43 15.73 -2.02
N LEU A 151 -5.22 15.00 -3.11
CA LEU A 151 -4.74 15.57 -4.36
C LEU A 151 -5.87 16.21 -5.18
N GLY A 152 -7.13 15.91 -4.83
CA GLY A 152 -8.33 16.31 -5.58
C GLY A 152 -8.48 15.51 -6.86
N TRP A 153 -7.98 14.26 -6.88
CA TRP A 153 -8.05 13.38 -8.03
C TRP A 153 -9.38 12.60 -8.01
N PRO A 154 -9.99 12.34 -9.18
CA PRO A 154 -11.16 11.48 -9.25
C PRO A 154 -10.76 10.07 -8.80
N HIS A 155 -11.57 9.50 -7.90
CA HIS A 155 -11.35 8.14 -7.43
C HIS A 155 -11.46 7.16 -8.61
N ARG A 156 -10.41 6.39 -8.87
CA ARG A 156 -10.33 5.52 -10.05
C ARG A 156 -10.89 4.11 -9.84
N GLY A 157 -11.58 3.87 -8.74
CA GLY A 157 -12.19 2.59 -8.40
C GLY A 157 -11.19 1.51 -7.98
N GLU A 158 -11.73 0.49 -7.33
CA GLU A 158 -11.01 -0.62 -6.68
C GLU A 158 -10.20 -1.45 -7.69
N PRO A 159 -9.00 -1.93 -7.34
CA PRO A 159 -8.36 -3.02 -8.05
C PRO A 159 -9.17 -4.32 -7.83
N HIS A 160 -10.25 -4.53 -8.59
CA HIS A 160 -11.08 -5.74 -8.69
C HIS A 160 -10.93 -6.79 -7.56
N MET A 161 -11.48 -6.49 -6.38
CA MET A 161 -11.50 -7.37 -5.20
C MET A 161 -12.68 -8.38 -5.06
N PRO A 162 -13.80 -8.34 -5.82
CA PRO A 162 -14.95 -9.20 -5.52
C PRO A 162 -14.67 -10.71 -5.51
N SER A 163 -13.79 -11.18 -6.41
CA SER A 163 -13.45 -12.61 -6.52
C SER A 163 -12.56 -13.10 -5.37
N ALA A 164 -11.72 -12.23 -4.81
CA ALA A 164 -10.79 -12.61 -3.75
C ALA A 164 -11.40 -12.44 -2.34
N THR A 165 -12.29 -11.46 -2.15
CA THR A 165 -13.15 -11.37 -0.96
C THR A 165 -14.07 -12.59 -0.87
N ALA A 166 -14.70 -13.01 -1.97
CA ALA A 166 -15.53 -14.22 -2.01
C ALA A 166 -14.74 -15.49 -1.65
N LEU A 167 -13.45 -15.55 -2.00
CA LEU A 167 -12.60 -16.69 -1.66
C LEU A 167 -12.16 -16.67 -0.19
N VAL A 168 -11.87 -15.51 0.41
CA VAL A 168 -11.62 -15.44 1.86
C VAL A 168 -12.84 -15.90 2.63
N THR A 169 -14.04 -15.45 2.27
CA THR A 169 -15.27 -15.93 2.90
C THR A 169 -15.44 -17.44 2.74
N ALA A 170 -15.18 -17.99 1.55
CA ALA A 170 -15.24 -19.43 1.32
C ALA A 170 -14.15 -20.22 2.08
N MET A 171 -12.97 -19.64 2.30
CA MET A 171 -11.87 -20.27 3.06
C MET A 171 -12.05 -20.15 4.58
N GLU A 172 -12.65 -19.06 5.05
CA GLU A 172 -13.10 -18.86 6.43
C GLU A 172 -14.16 -19.91 6.80
N ASP A 173 -15.08 -20.22 5.88
CA ASP A 173 -16.11 -21.24 6.07
C ASP A 173 -15.55 -22.68 6.12
N ASP A 174 -14.51 -22.99 5.32
CA ASP A 174 -13.92 -24.34 5.23
C ASP A 174 -12.83 -24.62 6.29
N THR A 175 -12.18 -23.57 6.83
CA THR A 175 -11.08 -23.72 7.82
C THR A 175 -11.08 -22.63 8.92
N PRO A 176 -12.17 -22.49 9.69
CA PRO A 176 -12.33 -21.40 10.65
C PRO A 176 -11.24 -21.35 11.72
N GLU A 177 -10.71 -22.50 12.15
CA GLU A 177 -9.67 -22.60 13.19
C GLU A 177 -8.30 -22.05 12.75
N VAL A 178 -7.98 -22.10 11.46
CA VAL A 178 -6.73 -21.56 10.89
C VAL A 178 -6.83 -20.04 10.78
N PHE A 179 -8.01 -19.54 10.43
CA PHE A 179 -8.29 -18.11 10.38
C PHE A 179 -8.31 -17.50 11.78
N ASP A 180 -8.97 -18.10 12.76
CA ASP A 180 -9.00 -17.58 14.13
C ASP A 180 -7.59 -17.45 14.73
N ARG A 181 -6.69 -18.41 14.46
CA ARG A 181 -5.28 -18.28 14.84
C ARG A 181 -4.57 -17.17 14.09
N ALA A 182 -4.73 -17.06 12.77
CA ALA A 182 -4.02 -16.07 11.98
C ALA A 182 -4.50 -14.62 12.21
N TYR A 183 -5.76 -14.45 12.62
CA TYR A 183 -6.44 -13.16 12.76
C TYR A 183 -6.42 -12.61 14.19
N TRP A 184 -6.42 -13.49 15.21
CA TRP A 184 -6.49 -13.08 16.62
C TRP A 184 -5.24 -13.39 17.45
N SER A 185 -4.19 -13.99 16.87
CA SER A 185 -2.91 -14.02 17.58
C SER A 185 -2.22 -12.65 17.42
N ASP A 186 -2.25 -11.89 18.51
CA ASP A 186 -1.42 -10.71 18.73
C ASP A 186 0.02 -10.96 18.24
N PRO A 187 0.69 -9.96 17.64
CA PRO A 187 2.11 -10.05 17.35
C PRO A 187 2.85 -10.05 18.69
N VAL A 188 3.36 -11.22 19.10
CA VAL A 188 4.39 -11.32 20.14
C VAL A 188 5.72 -10.85 19.59
#